data_AF-A0A968UGY7-F1
#
_entry.id   AF-A0A968UGY7-F1
#
_cell.length_a   1.000
_cell.length_b   1.000
_cell.length_c   1.000
_cell.angle_alpha   90.00
_cell.angle_beta   90.00
_cell.angle_gamma   90.00
#
_symmetry.space_group_name_H-M   'P 1'
#
loop_
_entity.id
_entity.type
_entity.pdbx_description
1 polymer ?
#
loop_
_entity_poly.entity_id
_entity_poly.type
_entity_poly.pdbx_seq_one_letter_code
_entity_poly.pdbx_strand_id
1 'polypeptide(L)'
;MKLVSLFRKNITARLLMMNILIALTLGFIIAAVFVSFGQIRNTMSTLFTENVSQILINSQNVRELSRLTEDTHLLIVTFYEKNEDSLKTDSELLLKKADAVMNKTSDTRLKTALKEFIATIGKVLEHCEKVNQARKDIDRLDQKIDGLFNKTEELISKKILDMTLEAQNVSILEQLTYVMSGCNETFFRMNNRLMKLGMAYFEQPLVEKDHPILTLIDDLILRFRTITASEPDIADYGKQMITEFQNYKTMIVRFHKTVEELKAVKIRWLLKRKACLP
;
A
#
# COMPACT_ATOMS: atom_id res chain seq x y z
N MET A 1 -61.10 68.75 11.65
CA MET A 1 -60.40 70.06 11.51
C MET A 1 -60.77 71.00 12.68
N LYS A 2 -60.34 70.68 13.91
CA LYS A 2 -60.58 71.48 15.14
C LYS A 2 -59.36 71.54 16.09
N LEU A 3 -58.21 70.97 15.73
CA LEU A 3 -57.01 70.96 16.60
C LEU A 3 -56.11 72.19 16.46
N VAL A 4 -56.32 73.04 15.45
CA VAL A 4 -55.36 74.11 15.10
C VAL A 4 -55.63 75.43 15.85
N SER A 5 -56.82 75.63 16.44
CA SER A 5 -57.15 76.91 17.11
C SER A 5 -56.72 77.02 18.58
N LEU A 6 -56.25 75.95 19.22
CA LEU A 6 -55.74 75.99 20.60
C LEU A 6 -54.25 76.37 20.70
N PHE A 7 -53.53 76.48 19.57
CA PHE A 7 -52.08 76.66 19.55
C PHE A 7 -51.57 78.11 19.62
N ARG A 8 -52.45 79.11 19.79
CA ARG A 8 -52.07 80.52 19.70
C ARG A 8 -51.81 81.26 21.02
N LYS A 9 -52.04 80.68 22.21
CA LYS A 9 -51.95 81.48 23.46
C LYS A 9 -51.05 81.00 24.61
N ASN A 10 -50.44 79.80 24.56
CA ASN A 10 -49.54 79.37 25.64
C ASN A 10 -48.13 79.08 25.11
N ILE A 11 -47.16 79.92 25.48
CA ILE A 11 -45.73 79.73 25.24
C ILE A 11 -45.28 78.34 25.74
N THR A 12 -45.85 77.89 26.86
CA THR A 12 -45.64 76.57 27.45
C THR A 12 -46.03 75.41 26.53
N ALA A 13 -47.11 75.57 25.73
CA ALA A 13 -47.55 74.52 24.80
C ALA A 13 -46.60 74.36 23.60
N ARG A 14 -45.96 75.45 23.16
CA ARG A 14 -44.94 75.40 22.10
C ARG A 14 -43.66 74.70 22.59
N LEU A 15 -43.21 75.01 23.81
CA LEU A 15 -42.08 74.34 24.45
C LEU A 15 -42.33 72.84 24.64
N LEU A 16 -43.53 72.46 25.09
CA LEU A 16 -43.92 71.07 25.27
C LEU A 16 -43.97 70.31 23.93
N MET A 17 -44.52 70.93 22.87
CA MET A 17 -44.54 70.34 21.53
C MET A 17 -43.13 70.14 20.95
N MET A 18 -42.22 71.09 21.15
CA MET A 18 -40.82 70.95 20.75
C MET A 18 -40.14 69.78 21.49
N ASN A 19 -40.37 69.65 22.80
CA ASN A 19 -39.81 68.54 23.58
C ASN A 19 -40.38 67.18 23.17
N ILE A 20 -41.67 67.09 22.83
CA ILE A 20 -42.26 65.86 22.27
C ILE A 20 -41.64 65.52 20.92
N LEU A 21 -41.44 66.52 20.05
CA LEU A 21 -40.81 66.30 18.75
C LEU A 21 -39.38 65.77 18.91
N ILE A 22 -38.60 66.36 19.81
CA ILE A 22 -37.25 65.92 20.13
C ILE A 22 -37.27 64.48 20.68
N ALA A 23 -38.16 64.17 21.63
CA ALA A 23 -38.30 62.83 22.18
C ALA A 23 -38.67 61.78 21.11
N LEU A 24 -39.55 62.13 20.16
CA LEU A 24 -39.90 61.26 19.04
C LEU A 24 -38.73 61.04 18.08
N THR A 25 -37.98 62.09 17.75
CA THR A 25 -36.78 61.95 16.90
C THR A 25 -35.72 61.08 17.56
N LEU A 26 -35.48 61.24 18.87
CA LEU A 26 -34.58 60.39 19.63
C LEU A 26 -35.09 58.95 19.69
N GLY A 27 -36.39 58.74 19.92
CA GLY A 27 -37.00 57.41 19.90
C GLY A 27 -36.86 56.71 18.56
N PHE A 28 -37.04 57.44 17.45
CA PHE A 28 -36.86 56.92 16.10
C PHE A 28 -35.40 56.55 15.82
N ILE A 29 -34.44 57.40 16.22
CA ILE A 29 -33.01 57.11 16.09
C ILE A 29 -32.65 55.84 16.88
N ILE A 30 -33.13 55.72 18.14
CA ILE A 30 -32.89 54.54 18.97
C ILE A 30 -33.48 53.29 18.30
N ALA A 31 -34.73 53.34 17.84
CA ALA A 31 -35.38 52.22 17.16
C ALA A 31 -34.63 51.82 15.87
N ALA A 32 -34.22 52.78 15.05
CA ALA A 32 -33.45 52.52 13.82
C ALA A 32 -32.10 51.87 14.13
N VAL A 33 -31.42 52.31 15.20
CA VAL A 33 -30.17 51.72 15.67
C VAL A 33 -30.40 50.28 16.17
N PHE A 34 -31.45 50.01 16.94
CA PHE A 34 -31.80 48.66 17.38
C PHE A 34 -32.12 47.71 16.22
N VAL A 35 -32.88 48.17 15.23
CA VAL A 35 -33.19 47.37 14.01
C VAL A 35 -31.91 47.09 13.23
N SER A 36 -31.05 48.09 13.04
CA SER A 36 -29.77 47.94 12.33
C SER A 36 -28.85 46.97 13.06
N PHE A 37 -28.76 47.03 14.39
CA PHE A 37 -27.99 46.07 15.18
C PHE A 37 -28.58 44.66 15.12
N GLY A 38 -29.91 44.51 15.10
CA GLY A 38 -30.57 43.22 14.92
C GLY A 38 -30.24 42.60 13.56
N GLN A 39 -30.26 43.40 12.50
CA GLN A 39 -29.94 42.96 11.15
C GLN A 39 -28.46 42.59 10.99
N ILE A 40 -27.55 43.41 11.53
CA ILE A 40 -26.11 43.11 11.58
C ILE A 40 -25.85 41.80 12.34
N ARG A 41 -26.50 41.60 13.49
CA ARG A 41 -26.36 40.36 14.28
C ARG A 41 -26.82 39.12 13.51
N ASN A 42 -27.95 39.21 12.79
CA ASN A 42 -28.48 38.10 12.02
C ASN A 42 -27.61 37.77 10.81
N THR A 43 -27.14 38.77 10.07
CA THR A 43 -26.23 38.60 8.91
C THR A 43 -24.85 38.11 9.36
N MET A 44 -24.32 38.61 10.47
CA MET A 44 -23.04 38.17 11.02
C MET A 44 -23.13 36.73 11.55
N SER A 45 -24.24 36.35 12.19
CA SER A 45 -24.46 34.96 12.63
C SER A 45 -24.54 33.99 11.47
N THR A 46 -25.26 34.32 10.39
CA THR A 46 -25.38 33.44 9.22
C THR A 46 -24.05 33.31 8.47
N LEU A 47 -23.35 34.41 8.22
CA LEU A 47 -22.01 34.38 7.59
C LEU A 47 -20.97 33.67 8.46
N PHE A 48 -21.04 33.79 9.79
CA PHE A 48 -20.12 33.10 10.69
C PHE A 48 -20.43 31.60 10.76
N THR A 49 -21.70 31.19 10.83
CA THR A 49 -22.08 29.77 10.81
C THR A 49 -21.73 29.09 9.49
N GLU A 50 -21.90 29.77 8.36
CA GLU A 50 -21.59 29.21 7.03
C GLU A 50 -20.08 29.11 6.78
N ASN A 51 -19.30 30.17 7.08
CA ASN A 51 -17.85 30.14 6.90
C ASN A 51 -17.13 29.24 7.92
N VAL A 52 -17.58 29.20 9.18
CA VAL A 52 -17.02 28.28 10.17
C VAL A 52 -17.37 26.84 9.81
N SER A 53 -18.59 26.55 9.34
CA SER A 53 -18.97 25.21 8.88
C SER A 53 -18.11 24.76 7.70
N GLN A 54 -17.86 25.63 6.71
CA GLN A 54 -16.95 25.32 5.59
C GLN A 54 -15.51 25.10 6.06
N ILE A 55 -14.97 25.91 6.97
CA ILE A 55 -13.62 25.71 7.52
C ILE A 55 -13.53 24.40 8.32
N LEU A 56 -14.57 24.03 9.07
CA LEU A 56 -14.61 22.82 9.88
C LEU A 56 -14.70 21.56 9.00
N ILE A 57 -15.54 21.59 7.96
CA ILE A 57 -15.64 20.54 6.94
C ILE A 57 -14.32 20.41 6.17
N ASN A 58 -13.71 21.52 5.77
CA ASN A 58 -12.43 21.51 5.08
C ASN A 58 -11.31 20.96 5.98
N SER A 59 -11.26 21.35 7.25
CA SER A 59 -10.31 20.81 8.23
C SER A 59 -10.52 19.31 8.46
N GLN A 60 -11.77 18.84 8.50
CA GLN A 60 -12.07 17.42 8.65
C GLN A 60 -11.64 16.63 7.42
N ASN A 61 -11.92 17.12 6.21
CA ASN A 61 -11.51 16.48 4.96
C ASN A 61 -9.99 16.42 4.83
N VAL A 62 -9.27 17.48 5.23
CA VAL A 62 -7.79 17.48 5.25
C VAL A 62 -7.25 16.43 6.23
N ARG A 63 -7.82 16.31 7.43
CA ARG A 63 -7.41 15.27 8.39
C ARG A 63 -7.70 13.86 7.88
N GLU A 64 -8.86 13.63 7.27
CA GLU A 64 -9.21 12.33 6.67
C GLU A 64 -8.26 11.99 5.51
N LEU A 65 -7.87 12.97 4.69
CA LEU A 65 -6.92 12.80 3.59
C LEU A 65 -5.47 12.54 4.07
N SER A 66 -5.02 13.25 5.12
CA SER A 66 -3.72 13.00 5.73
C SER A 66 -3.63 11.58 6.29
N ARG A 67 -4.66 11.14 7.04
CA ARG A 67 -4.73 9.76 7.54
C ARG A 67 -4.74 8.74 6.39
N LEU A 68 -5.49 9.00 5.33
CA LEU A 68 -5.52 8.12 4.15
C LEU A 68 -4.14 8.00 3.51
N THR A 69 -3.39 9.11 3.44
CA THR A 69 -2.02 9.14 2.90
C THR A 69 -1.04 8.38 3.80
N GLU A 70 -1.17 8.53 5.11
CA GLU A 70 -0.37 7.81 6.12
C GLU A 70 -0.66 6.30 6.08
N ASP A 71 -1.93 5.90 6.10
CA ASP A 71 -2.36 4.50 6.01
C ASP A 71 -1.83 3.86 4.71
N THR A 72 -1.91 4.59 3.59
CA THR A 72 -1.35 4.16 2.30
C THR A 72 0.16 3.96 2.40
N HIS A 73 0.87 4.93 2.97
CA HIS A 73 2.32 4.87 3.09
C HIS A 73 2.76 3.70 3.96
N LEU A 74 2.11 3.50 5.10
CA LEU A 74 2.35 2.38 6.00
C LEU A 74 2.10 1.05 5.27
N LEU A 75 1.01 0.92 4.52
CA LEU A 75 0.71 -0.29 3.76
C LEU A 75 1.78 -0.57 2.69
N ILE A 76 2.21 0.45 1.95
CA ILE A 76 3.28 0.32 0.94
C ILE A 76 4.65 -0.02 1.54
N VAL A 77 4.93 0.38 2.79
CA VAL A 77 6.21 0.06 3.45
C VAL A 77 6.17 -1.33 4.10
N THR A 78 5.00 -1.77 4.57
CA THR A 78 4.86 -3.03 5.32
C THR A 78 4.34 -4.22 4.49
N PHE A 79 3.94 -4.01 3.23
CA PHE A 79 3.30 -5.07 2.43
C PHE A 79 4.14 -6.35 2.31
N TYR A 80 5.47 -6.22 2.26
CA TYR A 80 6.40 -7.33 2.06
C TYR A 80 6.46 -8.28 3.27
N GLU A 81 6.11 -7.80 4.46
CA GLU A 81 6.09 -8.57 5.70
C GLU A 81 4.70 -9.18 5.98
N LYS A 82 3.66 -8.68 5.31
CA LYS A 82 2.28 -9.12 5.52
C LYS A 82 1.95 -10.35 4.67
N ASN A 83 1.08 -11.20 5.19
CA ASN A 83 0.45 -12.23 4.39
C ASN A 83 -0.52 -11.62 3.35
N GLU A 84 -0.78 -12.37 2.29
CA GLU A 84 -1.62 -11.95 1.16
C GLU A 84 -3.03 -11.53 1.61
N ASP A 85 -3.64 -12.30 2.51
CA ASP A 85 -4.99 -12.04 3.02
C ASP A 85 -5.07 -10.72 3.82
N SER A 86 -4.06 -10.42 4.66
CA SER A 86 -4.01 -9.14 5.37
C SER A 86 -3.78 -7.99 4.42
N LEU A 87 -2.89 -8.13 3.43
CA LEU A 87 -2.64 -7.07 2.45
C LEU A 87 -3.91 -6.75 1.66
N LYS A 88 -4.64 -7.77 1.23
CA LYS A 88 -5.91 -7.62 0.50
C LYS A 88 -6.97 -6.94 1.37
N THR A 89 -7.14 -7.40 2.60
CA THR A 89 -8.10 -6.82 3.55
C THR A 89 -7.78 -5.34 3.84
N ASP A 90 -6.52 -5.02 4.09
CA ASP A 90 -6.08 -3.65 4.36
C ASP A 90 -6.22 -2.75 3.12
N SER A 91 -5.93 -3.30 1.93
CA SER A 91 -6.11 -2.61 0.64
C SER A 91 -7.58 -2.27 0.40
N GLU A 92 -8.48 -3.23 0.59
CA GLU A 92 -9.93 -3.02 0.46
C GLU A 92 -10.46 -2.00 1.48
N LEU A 93 -9.99 -2.07 2.72
CA LEU A 93 -10.36 -1.10 3.77
C LEU A 93 -9.89 0.31 3.40
N LEU A 94 -8.66 0.45 2.89
CA LEU A 94 -8.09 1.72 2.47
C LEU A 94 -8.89 2.34 1.30
N LEU A 95 -9.22 1.52 0.29
CA LEU A 95 -10.02 1.96 -0.86
C LEU A 95 -11.44 2.37 -0.43
N LYS A 96 -12.08 1.62 0.47
CA LYS A 96 -13.39 1.99 1.05
C LYS A 96 -13.33 3.31 1.83
N LYS A 97 -12.27 3.53 2.62
CA LYS A 97 -12.06 4.82 3.31
C LYS A 97 -11.93 5.96 2.30
N ALA A 98 -11.17 5.77 1.22
CA ALA A 98 -10.99 6.76 0.18
C ALA A 98 -12.30 7.10 -0.55
N ASP A 99 -13.11 6.08 -0.88
CA ASP A 99 -14.44 6.26 -1.47
C ASP A 99 -15.39 7.01 -0.53
N ALA A 100 -15.34 6.73 0.78
CA ALA A 100 -16.13 7.45 1.77
C ALA A 100 -15.78 8.95 1.81
N VAL A 101 -14.48 9.30 1.76
CA VAL A 101 -14.02 10.70 1.70
C VAL A 101 -14.50 11.36 0.39
N MET A 102 -14.41 10.65 -0.74
CA MET A 102 -14.86 11.13 -2.04
C MET A 102 -16.36 11.42 -2.08
N ASN A 103 -17.18 10.59 -1.43
CA ASN A 103 -18.64 10.75 -1.40
C ASN A 103 -19.12 11.88 -0.47
N LYS A 104 -18.33 12.25 0.55
CA LYS A 104 -18.66 13.34 1.49
C LYS A 104 -18.34 14.73 0.94
N THR A 105 -17.37 14.86 0.04
CA THR A 105 -17.01 16.17 -0.51
C THR A 105 -18.01 16.60 -1.60
N SER A 106 -18.31 17.89 -1.67
CA SER A 106 -19.06 18.50 -2.79
C SER A 106 -18.14 19.18 -3.81
N ASP A 107 -16.86 19.34 -3.49
CA ASP A 107 -15.88 19.99 -4.37
C ASP A 107 -15.50 19.05 -5.53
N THR A 108 -15.82 19.46 -6.76
CA THR A 108 -15.56 18.69 -7.98
C THR A 108 -14.06 18.52 -8.25
N ARG A 109 -13.24 19.52 -7.94
CA ARG A 109 -11.78 19.46 -8.11
C ARG A 109 -11.19 18.45 -7.12
N LEU A 110 -11.63 18.48 -5.87
CA LEU A 110 -11.20 17.51 -4.85
C LEU A 110 -11.64 16.09 -5.22
N LYS A 111 -12.86 15.90 -5.73
CA LYS A 111 -13.32 14.59 -6.23
C LYS A 111 -12.42 14.05 -7.34
N THR A 112 -12.08 14.86 -8.34
CA THR A 112 -11.20 14.44 -9.44
C THR A 112 -9.82 14.04 -8.90
N ALA A 113 -9.24 14.83 -8.00
CA ALA A 113 -7.95 14.52 -7.38
C ALA A 113 -8.00 13.22 -6.55
N LEU A 114 -9.06 13.02 -5.76
CA LEU A 114 -9.27 11.80 -4.99
C LEU A 114 -9.44 10.57 -5.89
N LYS A 115 -10.18 10.69 -6.99
CA LYS A 115 -10.35 9.62 -7.96
C LYS A 115 -9.02 9.20 -8.59
N GLU A 116 -8.18 10.17 -8.97
CA GLU A 116 -6.84 9.88 -9.49
C GLU A 116 -5.92 9.25 -8.43
N PHE A 117 -6.01 9.72 -7.18
CA PHE A 117 -5.29 9.17 -6.05
C PHE A 117 -5.67 7.71 -5.78
N ILE A 118 -6.97 7.41 -5.71
CA ILE A 118 -7.53 6.06 -5.55
C ILE A 118 -7.05 5.15 -6.69
N ALA A 119 -7.16 5.59 -7.94
CA ALA A 119 -6.71 4.82 -9.09
C ALA A 119 -5.20 4.55 -9.06
N THR A 120 -4.40 5.52 -8.61
CA THR A 120 -2.93 5.37 -8.52
C THR A 120 -2.55 4.41 -7.40
N ILE A 121 -3.20 4.51 -6.23
CA ILE A 121 -2.95 3.60 -5.10
C ILE A 121 -3.40 2.19 -5.42
N GLY A 122 -4.58 2.03 -6.03
CA GLY A 122 -5.05 0.72 -6.49
C GLY A 122 -4.01 0.02 -7.35
N LYS A 123 -3.36 0.74 -8.29
CA LYS A 123 -2.26 0.19 -9.10
C LYS A 123 -1.02 -0.17 -8.28
N VAL A 124 -0.64 0.65 -7.29
CA VAL A 124 0.50 0.31 -6.41
C VAL A 124 0.20 -0.94 -5.61
N LEU A 125 -0.99 -1.05 -5.03
CA LEU A 125 -1.40 -2.20 -4.22
C LEU A 125 -1.51 -3.48 -5.06
N GLU A 126 -2.03 -3.39 -6.29
CA GLU A 126 -2.03 -4.50 -7.24
C GLU A 126 -0.60 -5.02 -7.53
N HIS A 127 0.37 -4.11 -7.67
CA HIS A 127 1.76 -4.50 -7.84
C HIS A 127 2.37 -5.08 -6.56
N CYS A 128 2.01 -4.57 -5.38
CA CYS A 128 2.40 -5.18 -4.10
C CYS A 128 1.88 -6.62 -3.97
N GLU A 129 0.63 -6.86 -4.36
CA GLU A 129 0.03 -8.20 -4.40
C GLU A 129 0.79 -9.14 -5.35
N LYS A 130 1.12 -8.67 -6.56
CA LYS A 130 1.93 -9.44 -7.53
C LYS A 130 3.31 -9.82 -6.96
N VAL A 131 3.97 -8.92 -6.24
CA VAL A 131 5.26 -9.22 -5.58
C VAL A 131 5.09 -10.30 -4.51
N ASN A 132 4.08 -10.16 -3.64
CA ASN A 132 3.81 -11.15 -2.59
C ASN A 132 3.43 -12.52 -3.17
N GLN A 133 2.65 -12.55 -4.25
CA GLN A 133 2.30 -13.78 -4.95
C GLN A 133 3.53 -14.45 -5.56
N ALA A 134 4.40 -13.68 -6.22
CA ALA A 134 5.64 -14.22 -6.78
C ALA A 134 6.58 -14.80 -5.69
N ARG A 135 6.64 -14.16 -4.50
CA ARG A 135 7.36 -14.70 -3.34
C ARG A 135 6.75 -16.03 -2.86
N LYS A 136 5.43 -16.10 -2.73
CA LYS A 136 4.73 -17.33 -2.33
C LYS A 136 4.95 -18.48 -3.33
N ASP A 137 5.04 -18.17 -4.61
CA ASP A 137 5.35 -19.16 -5.64
C ASP A 137 6.79 -19.66 -5.54
N ILE A 138 7.74 -18.81 -5.14
CA ILE A 138 9.10 -19.23 -4.78
C ILE A 138 9.08 -20.14 -3.55
N ASP A 139 8.39 -19.75 -2.46
CA ASP A 139 8.30 -20.56 -1.23
C ASP A 139 7.68 -21.95 -1.49
N ARG A 140 6.67 -22.04 -2.38
CA ARG A 140 6.08 -23.33 -2.80
C ARG A 140 7.07 -24.19 -3.58
N LEU A 141 7.88 -23.56 -4.43
CA LEU A 141 8.90 -24.25 -5.20
C LEU A 141 10.03 -24.74 -4.29
N ASP A 142 10.40 -23.96 -3.26
CA ASP A 142 11.34 -24.38 -2.23
C ASP A 142 10.88 -25.67 -1.55
N GLN A 143 9.62 -25.70 -1.09
CA GLN A 143 9.02 -26.88 -0.46
C GLN A 143 9.00 -28.10 -1.39
N LYS A 144 8.77 -27.88 -2.69
CA LYS A 144 8.78 -28.94 -3.69
C LYS A 144 10.19 -29.51 -3.90
N ILE A 145 11.20 -28.65 -3.95
CA ILE A 145 12.61 -29.04 -4.07
C ILE A 145 13.07 -29.81 -2.82
N ASP A 146 12.73 -29.33 -1.62
CA ASP A 146 12.98 -30.06 -0.37
C ASP A 146 12.37 -31.48 -0.39
N GLY A 147 11.12 -31.59 -0.87
CA GLY A 147 10.46 -32.87 -1.04
C GLY A 147 11.17 -33.80 -2.02
N LEU A 148 11.78 -33.27 -3.08
CA LEU A 148 12.59 -34.06 -4.02
C LEU A 148 13.92 -34.49 -3.39
N PHE A 149 14.55 -33.65 -2.56
CA PHE A 149 15.79 -33.99 -1.85
C PHE A 149 15.55 -35.19 -0.94
N ASN A 150 14.53 -35.11 -0.08
CA ASN A 150 14.17 -36.19 0.85
C ASN A 150 13.89 -37.52 0.11
N LYS A 151 13.09 -37.49 -0.95
CA LYS A 151 12.79 -38.69 -1.75
C LYS A 151 14.02 -39.31 -2.39
N THR A 152 14.95 -38.46 -2.87
CA THR A 152 16.19 -38.93 -3.50
C THR A 152 17.10 -39.56 -2.44
N GLU A 153 17.25 -38.95 -1.27
CA GLU A 153 18.04 -39.47 -0.15
C GLU A 153 17.46 -40.78 0.40
N GLU A 154 16.13 -40.90 0.53
CA GLU A 154 15.44 -42.14 0.90
C GLU A 154 15.71 -43.26 -0.11
N LEU A 155 15.63 -42.96 -1.41
CA LEU A 155 15.90 -43.94 -2.47
C LEU A 155 17.35 -44.43 -2.43
N ILE A 156 18.31 -43.52 -2.30
CA ILE A 156 19.73 -43.87 -2.20
C ILE A 156 19.97 -44.74 -0.97
N SER A 157 19.43 -44.35 0.19
CA SER A 157 19.57 -45.10 1.45
C SER A 157 18.99 -46.50 1.34
N LYS A 158 17.82 -46.65 0.72
CA LYS A 158 17.20 -47.95 0.47
C LYS A 158 18.08 -48.83 -0.43
N LYS A 159 18.59 -48.29 -1.52
CA LYS A 159 19.48 -49.03 -2.43
C LYS A 159 20.78 -49.46 -1.76
N ILE A 160 21.38 -48.60 -0.94
CA ILE A 160 22.58 -48.96 -0.17
C ILE A 160 22.28 -50.18 0.71
N LEU A 161 21.12 -50.19 1.40
CA LEU A 161 20.70 -51.32 2.22
C LEU A 161 20.52 -52.59 1.39
N ASP A 162 19.77 -52.52 0.28
CA ASP A 162 19.50 -53.65 -0.60
C ASP A 162 20.81 -54.24 -1.17
N MET A 163 21.70 -53.39 -1.69
CA MET A 163 23.02 -53.80 -2.21
C MET A 163 23.94 -54.36 -1.13
N THR A 164 23.88 -53.82 0.10
CA THR A 164 24.67 -54.33 1.24
C THR A 164 24.22 -55.73 1.63
N LEU A 165 22.90 -55.99 1.65
CA LEU A 165 22.34 -57.32 1.93
C LEU A 165 22.76 -58.35 0.86
N GLU A 166 22.91 -57.90 -0.38
CA GLU A 166 23.38 -58.71 -1.51
C GLU A 166 24.92 -58.79 -1.63
N ALA A 167 25.67 -58.22 -0.67
CA ALA A 167 27.14 -58.13 -0.67
C ALA A 167 27.72 -57.47 -1.94
N GLN A 168 26.98 -56.53 -2.53
CA GLN A 168 27.41 -55.74 -3.68
C GLN A 168 28.18 -54.48 -3.26
N ASN A 169 28.90 -53.88 -4.20
CA ASN A 169 29.66 -52.66 -3.95
C ASN A 169 28.76 -51.41 -3.93
N VAL A 170 28.70 -50.73 -2.78
CA VAL A 170 27.89 -49.52 -2.56
C VAL A 170 28.62 -48.19 -2.79
N SER A 171 29.90 -48.21 -3.18
CA SER A 171 30.77 -47.02 -3.21
C SER A 171 30.19 -45.86 -4.05
N ILE A 172 29.52 -46.17 -5.17
CA ILE A 172 28.89 -45.16 -6.04
C ILE A 172 27.73 -44.47 -5.33
N LEU A 173 26.91 -45.22 -4.58
CA LEU A 173 25.78 -44.67 -3.84
C LEU A 173 26.25 -43.85 -2.64
N GLU A 174 27.33 -44.26 -1.96
CA GLU A 174 27.96 -43.46 -0.90
C GLU A 174 28.50 -42.14 -1.42
N GLN A 175 29.17 -42.15 -2.58
CA GLN A 175 29.61 -40.93 -3.26
C GLN A 175 28.42 -40.05 -3.62
N LEU A 176 27.31 -40.65 -4.06
CA LEU A 176 26.10 -39.91 -4.38
C LEU A 176 25.46 -39.25 -3.16
N THR A 177 25.46 -39.92 -2.01
CA THR A 177 25.03 -39.33 -0.73
C THR A 177 25.84 -38.08 -0.39
N TYR A 178 27.16 -38.10 -0.61
CA TYR A 178 28.00 -36.93 -0.41
C TYR A 178 27.64 -35.78 -1.38
N VAL A 179 27.41 -36.09 -2.66
CA VAL A 179 26.97 -35.09 -3.64
C VAL A 179 25.61 -34.49 -3.26
N MET A 180 24.65 -35.31 -2.83
CA MET A 180 23.32 -34.88 -2.40
C MET A 180 23.39 -33.95 -1.19
N SER A 181 24.18 -34.31 -0.18
CA SER A 181 24.42 -33.48 1.00
C SER A 181 24.98 -32.10 0.63
N GLY A 182 25.98 -32.06 -0.26
CA GLY A 182 26.56 -30.80 -0.75
C GLY A 182 25.58 -29.97 -1.60
N CYS A 183 24.69 -30.61 -2.36
CA CYS A 183 23.62 -29.91 -3.08
C CYS A 183 22.57 -29.32 -2.13
N ASN A 184 22.14 -30.08 -1.11
CA ASN A 184 21.19 -29.63 -0.11
C ASN A 184 21.75 -28.43 0.70
N GLU A 185 23.03 -28.48 1.08
CA GLU A 185 23.69 -27.34 1.73
C GLU A 185 23.71 -26.09 0.82
N THR A 186 23.99 -26.27 -0.47
CA THR A 186 24.02 -25.16 -1.43
C THR A 186 22.62 -24.56 -1.63
N PHE A 187 21.58 -25.40 -1.67
CA PHE A 187 20.19 -24.98 -1.71
C PHE A 187 19.80 -24.19 -0.45
N PHE A 188 20.16 -24.67 0.75
CA PHE A 188 19.92 -23.93 1.99
C PHE A 188 20.63 -22.57 2.01
N ARG A 189 21.89 -22.51 1.55
CA ARG A 189 22.65 -21.25 1.42
C ARG A 189 21.96 -20.29 0.44
N MET A 190 21.39 -20.80 -0.65
CA MET A 190 20.63 -20.03 -1.62
C MET A 190 19.39 -19.39 -0.97
N ASN A 191 18.60 -20.16 -0.21
CA ASN A 191 17.39 -19.67 0.46
C ASN A 191 17.71 -18.62 1.52
N ASN A 192 18.75 -18.85 2.32
CA ASN A 192 19.23 -17.88 3.29
C ASN A 192 19.68 -16.57 2.60
N ARG A 193 20.33 -16.68 1.43
CA ARG A 193 20.74 -15.50 0.65
C ARG A 193 19.54 -14.75 0.09
N LEU A 194 18.53 -15.44 -0.44
CA LEU A 194 17.27 -14.84 -0.87
C LEU A 194 16.61 -14.02 0.23
N MET A 195 16.51 -14.58 1.44
CA MET A 195 15.96 -13.86 2.60
C MET A 195 16.77 -12.62 2.98
N LYS A 196 18.11 -12.71 2.93
CA LYS A 196 19.01 -11.60 3.31
C LYS A 196 19.07 -10.45 2.32
N LEU A 197 18.92 -10.72 1.03
CA LEU A 197 18.98 -9.68 0.00
C LEU A 197 17.87 -8.65 0.17
N GLY A 198 16.68 -9.10 0.57
CA GLY A 198 15.53 -8.24 0.82
C GLY A 198 15.08 -7.44 -0.40
N MET A 199 14.00 -6.68 -0.24
CA MET A 199 13.33 -5.99 -1.34
C MET A 199 14.23 -4.96 -2.06
N ALA A 200 15.09 -4.26 -1.32
CA ALA A 200 15.95 -3.20 -1.86
C ALA A 200 16.95 -3.72 -2.91
N TYR A 201 17.37 -4.98 -2.81
CA TYR A 201 18.23 -5.59 -3.82
C TYR A 201 17.47 -5.86 -5.12
N PHE A 202 16.25 -6.41 -5.03
CA PHE A 202 15.40 -6.73 -6.19
C PHE A 202 14.85 -5.48 -6.89
N GLU A 203 14.89 -4.32 -6.23
CA GLU A 203 14.60 -3.02 -6.85
C GLU A 203 15.70 -2.54 -7.82
N GLN A 204 16.86 -3.18 -7.85
CA GLN A 204 17.94 -2.84 -8.77
C GLN A 204 17.78 -3.60 -10.09
N PRO A 205 18.25 -3.04 -11.23
CA PRO A 205 18.23 -3.77 -12.50
C PRO A 205 18.95 -5.11 -12.38
N LEU A 206 18.35 -6.16 -12.94
CA LEU A 206 18.92 -7.50 -12.92
C LEU A 206 20.24 -7.55 -13.68
N VAL A 207 21.31 -7.95 -12.99
CA VAL A 207 22.61 -8.28 -13.59
C VAL A 207 22.82 -9.80 -13.44
N GLU A 208 22.51 -10.57 -14.48
CA GLU A 208 22.49 -12.04 -14.40
C GLU A 208 23.86 -12.64 -14.04
N LYS A 209 24.94 -12.13 -14.65
CA LYS A 209 26.29 -12.71 -14.59
C LYS A 209 26.87 -12.77 -13.16
N ASP A 210 26.53 -11.80 -12.33
CA ASP A 210 27.00 -11.68 -10.95
C ASP A 210 25.87 -11.88 -9.93
N HIS A 211 24.75 -12.46 -10.37
CA HIS A 211 23.60 -12.61 -9.50
C HIS A 211 23.89 -13.66 -8.41
N PRO A 212 23.81 -13.29 -7.12
CA PRO A 212 24.22 -14.11 -5.99
C PRO A 212 23.45 -15.41 -5.82
N ILE A 213 22.25 -15.49 -6.40
CA ILE A 213 21.38 -16.68 -6.39
C ILE A 213 21.47 -17.43 -7.72
N LEU A 214 21.55 -16.75 -8.86
CA LEU A 214 21.49 -17.45 -10.15
C LEU A 214 22.76 -18.26 -10.39
N THR A 215 23.90 -17.76 -9.92
CA THR A 215 25.18 -18.48 -9.97
C THR A 215 25.14 -19.78 -9.13
N LEU A 216 24.48 -19.76 -7.96
CA LEU A 216 24.28 -20.96 -7.14
C LEU A 216 23.32 -21.97 -7.81
N ILE A 217 22.26 -21.48 -8.47
CA ILE A 217 21.35 -22.35 -9.24
C ILE A 217 22.09 -23.02 -10.39
N ASP A 218 22.92 -22.26 -11.13
CA ASP A 218 23.68 -22.80 -12.25
C ASP A 218 24.70 -23.86 -11.79
N ASP A 219 25.37 -23.63 -10.64
CA ASP A 219 26.25 -24.62 -10.01
C ASP A 219 25.48 -25.89 -9.58
N LEU A 220 24.31 -25.73 -8.95
CA LEU A 220 23.44 -26.85 -8.57
C LEU A 220 23.02 -27.68 -9.80
N ILE A 221 22.57 -27.02 -10.87
CA ILE A 221 22.20 -27.70 -12.12
C ILE A 221 23.38 -28.52 -12.68
N LEU A 222 24.60 -27.97 -12.64
CA LEU A 222 25.79 -28.70 -13.08
C LEU A 222 26.07 -29.93 -12.21
N ARG A 223 25.93 -29.82 -10.88
CA ARG A 223 26.09 -30.96 -9.96
C ARG A 223 25.00 -32.01 -10.17
N PHE A 224 23.75 -31.63 -10.41
CA PHE A 224 22.70 -32.61 -10.70
C PHE A 224 22.94 -33.40 -11.98
N ARG A 225 23.72 -32.90 -12.95
CA ARG A 225 24.12 -33.69 -14.12
C ARG A 225 24.96 -34.91 -13.74
N THR A 226 25.75 -34.85 -12.67
CA THR A 226 26.47 -36.04 -12.20
C THR A 226 25.51 -37.09 -11.65
N ILE A 227 24.40 -36.67 -11.03
CA ILE A 227 23.33 -37.56 -10.56
C ILE A 227 22.57 -38.19 -11.73
N THR A 228 22.39 -37.46 -12.84
CA THR A 228 21.75 -38.02 -14.04
C THR A 228 22.57 -39.11 -14.73
N ALA A 229 23.85 -39.27 -14.37
CA ALA A 229 24.71 -40.36 -14.86
C ALA A 229 24.65 -41.63 -13.99
N SER A 230 23.86 -41.61 -12.91
CA SER A 230 23.66 -42.74 -12.00
C SER A 230 22.63 -43.76 -12.54
N GLU A 231 22.22 -44.72 -11.69
CA GLU A 231 21.17 -45.68 -12.01
C GLU A 231 19.86 -45.01 -12.47
N PRO A 232 19.07 -45.66 -13.35
CA PRO A 232 17.95 -45.01 -14.04
C PRO A 232 16.92 -44.31 -13.13
N ASP A 233 16.56 -44.94 -12.00
CA ASP A 233 15.59 -44.39 -11.06
C ASP A 233 16.12 -43.17 -10.30
N ILE A 234 17.41 -43.17 -9.92
CA ILE A 234 18.06 -42.00 -9.33
C ILE A 234 18.28 -40.91 -10.39
N ALA A 235 18.66 -41.29 -11.61
CA ALA A 235 18.88 -40.36 -12.70
C ALA A 235 17.60 -39.56 -13.03
N ASP A 236 16.42 -40.19 -12.91
CA ASP A 236 15.14 -39.52 -13.10
C ASP A 236 14.85 -38.46 -12.02
N TYR A 237 15.25 -38.67 -10.77
CA TYR A 237 15.23 -37.61 -9.75
C TYR A 237 16.21 -36.48 -10.09
N GLY A 238 17.40 -36.81 -10.57
CA GLY A 238 18.36 -35.80 -11.04
C GLY A 238 17.80 -34.90 -12.15
N LYS A 239 17.07 -35.48 -13.13
CA LYS A 239 16.40 -34.72 -14.19
C LYS A 239 15.26 -33.84 -13.66
N GLN A 240 14.48 -34.36 -12.71
CA GLN A 240 13.41 -33.59 -12.05
C GLN A 240 14.00 -32.40 -11.29
N MET A 241 15.07 -32.61 -10.52
CA MET A 241 15.79 -31.54 -9.83
C MET A 241 16.27 -30.45 -10.79
N ILE A 242 16.93 -30.83 -11.89
CA ILE A 242 17.37 -29.87 -12.92
C ILE A 242 16.19 -29.02 -13.43
N THR A 243 15.05 -29.67 -13.68
CA THR A 243 13.84 -28.99 -14.16
C THR A 243 13.30 -28.00 -13.11
N GLU A 244 13.22 -28.40 -11.84
CA GLU A 244 12.75 -27.51 -10.78
C GLU A 244 13.72 -26.33 -10.54
N PHE A 245 15.03 -26.54 -10.61
CA PHE A 245 16.00 -25.45 -10.51
C PHE A 245 15.98 -24.50 -11.70
N GLN A 246 15.67 -24.97 -12.92
CA GLN A 246 15.40 -24.11 -14.06
C GLN A 246 14.12 -23.28 -13.88
N ASN A 247 13.07 -23.89 -13.33
CA ASN A 247 11.86 -23.17 -12.93
C ASN A 247 12.17 -22.12 -11.86
N TYR A 248 13.03 -22.47 -10.89
CA TYR A 248 13.46 -21.56 -9.83
C TYR A 248 14.18 -20.33 -10.38
N LYS A 249 15.14 -20.54 -11.29
CA LYS A 249 15.83 -19.47 -12.01
C LYS A 249 14.84 -18.54 -12.70
N THR A 250 13.87 -19.11 -13.41
CA THR A 250 12.83 -18.34 -14.10
C THR A 250 11.98 -17.53 -13.12
N MET A 251 11.63 -18.10 -11.96
CA MET A 251 10.86 -17.40 -10.92
C MET A 251 11.65 -16.25 -10.29
N ILE A 252 12.94 -16.41 -10.02
CA ILE A 252 13.79 -15.32 -9.51
C ILE A 252 13.89 -14.17 -10.52
N VAL A 253 14.05 -14.46 -11.81
CA VAL A 253 14.07 -13.44 -12.87
C VAL A 253 12.71 -12.72 -12.96
N ARG A 254 11.61 -13.47 -12.91
CA ARG A 254 10.25 -12.89 -12.90
C ARG A 254 10.01 -12.03 -11.65
N PHE A 255 10.52 -12.45 -10.50
CA PHE A 255 10.42 -11.70 -9.26
C PHE A 255 11.13 -10.34 -9.39
N HIS A 256 12.37 -10.31 -9.88
CA HIS A 256 13.09 -9.05 -10.22
C HIS A 256 12.25 -8.12 -11.07
N LYS A 257 11.71 -8.63 -12.18
CA LYS A 257 10.88 -7.83 -13.09
C LYS A 257 9.64 -7.26 -12.39
N THR A 258 8.98 -8.06 -11.56
CA THR A 258 7.77 -7.64 -10.84
C THR A 258 8.09 -6.54 -9.83
N VAL A 259 9.23 -6.65 -9.15
CA VAL A 259 9.73 -5.63 -8.23
C VAL A 259 10.12 -4.34 -8.98
N GLU A 260 10.79 -4.45 -10.13
CA GLU A 260 11.15 -3.32 -10.96
C GLU A 260 9.90 -2.54 -11.45
N GLU A 261 8.86 -3.26 -11.88
CA GLU A 261 7.56 -2.67 -12.25
C GLU A 261 6.94 -1.91 -11.06
N LEU A 262 6.93 -2.50 -9.85
CA LEU A 262 6.46 -1.84 -8.63
C LEU A 262 7.26 -0.57 -8.35
N LYS A 263 8.58 -0.61 -8.47
CA LYS A 263 9.45 0.58 -8.28
C LYS A 263 9.09 1.69 -9.26
N ALA A 264 8.88 1.37 -10.55
CA ALA A 264 8.49 2.35 -11.55
C ALA A 264 7.13 3.00 -11.23
N VAL A 265 6.17 2.23 -10.70
CA VAL A 265 4.86 2.75 -10.27
C VAL A 265 5.00 3.64 -9.03
N LYS A 266 5.80 3.20 -8.04
CA LYS A 266 6.08 3.95 -6.81
C LYS A 266 6.76 5.30 -7.09
N ILE A 267 7.74 5.33 -8.00
CA ILE A 267 8.40 6.58 -8.43
C ILE A 267 7.40 7.54 -9.06
N ARG A 268 6.54 7.06 -9.98
CA ARG A 268 5.49 7.89 -10.60
C ARG A 268 4.54 8.48 -9.56
N TRP A 269 4.14 7.69 -8.57
CA TRP A 269 3.30 8.16 -7.45
C TRP A 269 4.02 9.23 -6.61
N LEU A 270 5.29 9.00 -6.24
CA LEU A 270 6.08 9.96 -5.46
C LEU A 270 6.27 11.30 -6.20
N LEU A 271 6.51 11.27 -7.51
CA LEU A 271 6.63 12.48 -8.33
C LEU A 271 5.32 13.27 -8.38
N LYS A 272 4.18 12.59 -8.58
CA LYS A 272 2.86 13.23 -8.54
C LYS A 272 2.57 13.85 -7.17
N ARG A 273 2.93 13.17 -6.08
CA ARG A 273 2.75 13.69 -4.72
C ARG A 273 3.55 14.99 -4.49
N LYS A 274 4.79 15.05 -4.96
CA LYS A 274 5.63 16.27 -4.86
C LYS A 274 5.06 17.44 -5.67
N ALA A 275 4.46 17.19 -6.83
CA ALA A 275 3.86 18.23 -7.66
C ALA A 275 2.56 18.84 -7.07
N CYS A 276 1.91 18.16 -6.12
CA CYS A 276 0.68 18.62 -5.47
C CYS A 276 0.90 19.31 -4.11
N LEU A 277 2.13 19.33 -3.59
CA LEU A 277 2.48 20.04 -2.35
C LEU A 277 3.10 21.40 -2.72
N PRO A 278 2.48 22.53 -2.32
CA PRO A 278 3.08 23.86 -2.50
C PRO A 278 4.34 24.06 -1.65
#